data_AF-A0A258CZC2-F1
#
_entry.id   AF-A0A258CZC2-F1
#
_cell.length_a   1.000
_cell.length_b   1.000
_cell.length_c   1.000
_cell.angle_alpha   90.00
_cell.angle_beta   90.00
_cell.angle_gamma   90.00
#
_symmetry.space_group_name_H-M   'P 1'
#
loop_
_entity.id
_entity.type
_entity.pdbx_description
1 polymer ?
#
loop_
_entity_poly.entity_id
_entity_poly.type
_entity_poly.pdbx_seq_one_letter_code
_entity_poly.pdbx_strand_id
1 'polypeptide(L)'
;MIAGLELPSQTSAADAAKDTSPPAKATPARKPTPDTVHTSIYLPKAAHQKLREIAFTTDRKVHDLVMEGIDEILKRHGHPPLALKPKQGL
;
A
#
# COMPACT_ATOMS: atom_id res chain seq x y z
N MET A 1 -64.20 12.01 -6.24
CA MET A 1 -62.90 12.32 -5.62
C MET A 1 -62.37 11.04 -4.98
N ILE A 2 -61.13 10.69 -5.33
CA ILE A 2 -60.22 9.59 -4.90
C ILE A 2 -60.75 8.14 -4.98
N ALA A 3 -60.25 7.23 -5.84
CA ALA A 3 -58.90 6.73 -6.12
C ALA A 3 -58.39 5.72 -5.08
N GLY A 4 -58.12 4.49 -5.53
CA GLY A 4 -57.52 3.41 -4.72
C GLY A 4 -57.55 2.06 -5.42
N LEU A 5 -57.10 2.00 -6.68
CA LEU A 5 -56.88 0.75 -7.40
C LEU A 5 -55.52 0.18 -6.98
N GLU A 6 -55.55 -0.97 -6.31
CA GLU A 6 -54.39 -1.82 -6.08
C GLU A 6 -53.98 -2.49 -7.41
N LEU A 7 -52.69 -2.46 -7.73
CA LEU A 7 -51.98 -3.44 -8.56
C LEU A 7 -50.45 -3.33 -8.29
N PRO A 8 -49.71 -4.45 -8.44
CA PRO A 8 -48.49 -4.75 -7.71
C PRO A 8 -47.19 -4.25 -8.35
N SER A 9 -46.16 -4.19 -7.49
CA SER A 9 -44.72 -4.32 -7.77
C SER A 9 -44.27 -4.10 -9.21
N GLN A 10 -43.79 -2.87 -9.50
CA GLN A 10 -42.83 -2.66 -10.57
C GLN A 10 -41.54 -3.44 -10.25
N THR A 11 -41.45 -4.65 -10.81
CA THR A 11 -40.17 -5.27 -11.11
C THR A 11 -39.44 -4.32 -12.05
N SER A 12 -38.36 -3.76 -11.51
CA SER A 12 -37.41 -2.91 -12.21
C SER A 12 -36.73 -3.73 -13.31
N ALA A 13 -37.01 -3.37 -14.56
CA ALA A 13 -36.19 -3.73 -15.70
C ALA A 13 -35.61 -2.42 -16.26
N ALA A 14 -34.47 -2.02 -15.70
CA ALA A 14 -33.58 -1.07 -16.33
C ALA A 14 -32.17 -1.65 -16.28
N ASP A 15 -31.70 -1.91 -17.48
CA ASP A 15 -30.41 -2.39 -17.93
C ASP A 15 -29.22 -1.53 -17.44
N ALA A 16 -28.02 -2.11 -17.51
CA ALA A 16 -26.69 -1.53 -17.27
C ALA A 16 -26.31 -1.36 -15.78
N ALA A 17 -25.25 -1.98 -15.25
CA ALA A 17 -24.00 -2.38 -15.88
C ALA A 17 -23.58 -3.75 -15.33
N LYS A 18 -23.20 -4.64 -16.24
CA LYS A 18 -22.24 -5.68 -15.91
C LYS A 18 -21.02 -4.95 -15.35
N ASP A 19 -20.78 -5.10 -14.06
CA ASP A 19 -19.51 -4.75 -13.43
C ASP A 19 -18.45 -5.69 -14.00
N THR A 20 -17.99 -5.39 -15.20
CA THR A 20 -16.71 -5.86 -15.71
C THR A 20 -15.63 -5.06 -15.01
N SER A 21 -15.54 -5.19 -13.69
CA SER A 21 -14.26 -4.99 -13.03
C SER A 21 -13.33 -6.06 -13.62
N PRO A 22 -12.25 -5.68 -14.33
CA PRO A 22 -11.25 -6.67 -14.72
C PRO A 22 -10.80 -7.39 -13.44
N PRO A 23 -10.62 -8.72 -13.47
CA PRO A 23 -10.16 -9.45 -12.31
C PRO A 23 -8.88 -8.76 -11.83
N ALA A 24 -8.92 -8.21 -10.62
CA ALA A 24 -7.75 -7.65 -9.97
C ALA A 24 -6.67 -8.72 -10.08
N LYS A 25 -5.68 -8.49 -10.95
CA LYS A 25 -4.59 -9.43 -11.19
C LYS A 25 -4.03 -9.73 -9.81
N ALA A 26 -4.24 -10.97 -9.35
CA ALA A 26 -3.71 -11.42 -8.09
C ALA A 26 -2.21 -11.16 -8.15
N THR A 27 -1.76 -10.15 -7.41
CA THR A 27 -0.33 -9.85 -7.28
C THR A 27 0.34 -11.14 -6.84
N PRO A 28 1.43 -11.57 -7.50
CA PRO A 28 2.11 -12.80 -7.14
C PRO A 28 2.40 -12.76 -5.65
N ALA A 29 1.89 -13.76 -4.92
CA ALA A 29 2.12 -13.89 -3.49
C ALA A 29 3.63 -13.87 -3.25
N ARG A 30 4.11 -12.75 -2.69
CA ARG A 30 5.53 -12.51 -2.49
C ARG A 30 6.01 -13.60 -1.54
N LYS A 31 6.93 -14.47 -1.99
CA LYS A 31 7.52 -15.50 -1.14
C LYS A 31 7.99 -14.82 0.16
N PRO A 32 7.54 -15.28 1.34
CA PRO A 32 7.99 -14.72 2.59
C PRO A 32 9.51 -14.92 2.66
N THR A 33 10.25 -13.82 2.75
CA THR A 33 11.66 -13.90 3.13
C THR A 33 11.70 -14.36 4.59
N PRO A 34 12.48 -15.41 4.93
CA PRO A 34 12.35 -16.12 6.20
C PRO A 34 12.62 -15.24 7.43
N ASP A 35 13.29 -14.11 7.26
CA ASP A 35 13.66 -13.17 8.34
C ASP A 35 13.14 -11.75 8.09
N THR A 36 11.97 -11.59 7.47
CA THR A 36 11.39 -10.26 7.26
C THR A 36 9.96 -10.18 7.77
N VAL A 37 9.76 -9.36 8.79
CA VAL A 37 8.42 -9.02 9.28
C VAL A 37 7.87 -7.87 8.44
N HIS A 38 6.66 -8.03 7.92
CA HIS A 38 5.94 -6.93 7.28
C HIS A 38 5.37 -6.02 8.37
N THR A 39 5.75 -4.73 8.33
CA THR A 39 5.26 -3.73 9.26
C THR A 39 4.81 -2.49 8.49
N SER A 40 3.60 -2.03 8.79
CA SER A 40 3.05 -0.77 8.28
C SER A 40 3.26 0.32 9.33
N ILE A 41 3.86 1.44 8.92
CA ILE A 41 4.04 2.61 9.78
C ILE A 41 3.30 3.81 9.18
N TYR A 42 2.65 4.58 10.04
CA TYR A 42 2.02 5.83 9.65
C TYR A 42 3.01 6.97 9.87
N LEU A 43 3.31 7.70 8.80
CA LEU A 43 4.21 8.85 8.84
C LEU A 43 3.40 10.14 8.79
N PRO A 44 3.79 11.18 9.55
CA PRO A 44 3.26 12.52 9.35
C PRO A 44 3.43 12.97 7.89
N LYS A 45 2.42 13.66 7.34
CA LYS A 45 2.41 14.11 5.94
C LYS A 45 3.67 14.91 5.57
N ALA A 46 4.18 15.74 6.48
CA ALA A 46 5.40 16.51 6.28
C ALA A 46 6.64 15.61 6.10
N ALA A 47 6.79 14.61 6.97
CA ALA A 47 7.89 13.65 6.90
C ALA A 47 7.85 12.82 5.60
N HIS A 48 6.67 12.32 5.22
CA HIS A 48 6.50 11.57 3.98
C HIS A 48 6.85 12.40 2.73
N GLN A 49 6.51 13.69 2.71
CA GLN A 49 6.89 14.58 1.61
C GLN A 49 8.40 14.75 1.51
N LYS A 50 9.09 14.97 2.63
CA LYS A 50 10.54 15.11 2.65
C LYS A 50 11.27 13.83 2.28
N LEU A 51 10.80 12.69 2.75
CA LEU A 51 11.37 11.39 2.34
C LEU A 51 11.22 11.15 0.84
N ARG A 52 10.08 11.53 0.23
CA ARG A 52 9.90 11.43 -1.23
C ARG A 52 10.82 12.37 -2.00
N GLU A 53 11.00 13.60 -1.52
CA GLU A 53 11.93 14.57 -2.10
C GLU A 53 13.36 14.01 -2.11
N ILE A 54 13.84 13.51 -0.95
CA ILE A 54 15.17 12.91 -0.82
C ILE A 54 15.31 11.68 -1.72
N ALA A 55 14.31 10.78 -1.69
CA ALA A 55 14.27 9.58 -2.53
C ALA A 55 14.42 9.92 -4.02
N PHE A 56 13.72 10.96 -4.47
CA PHE A 56 13.79 11.43 -5.85
C PHE A 56 15.16 12.00 -6.20
N THR A 57 15.75 12.86 -5.34
CA THR A 57 17.06 13.46 -5.61
C THR A 57 18.22 12.45 -5.54
N THR A 58 18.09 11.41 -4.71
CA THR A 58 19.13 10.40 -4.50
C THR A 58 18.97 9.14 -5.34
N ASP A 59 17.93 9.07 -6.19
CA ASP A 59 17.52 7.88 -6.95
C ASP A 59 17.36 6.62 -6.06
N ARG A 60 16.81 6.81 -4.86
CA ARG A 60 16.57 5.73 -3.87
C ARG A 60 15.08 5.56 -3.59
N LYS A 61 14.68 4.40 -3.08
CA LYS A 61 13.29 4.21 -2.62
C LYS A 61 13.12 4.80 -1.22
N VAL A 62 11.95 5.35 -0.94
CA VAL A 62 11.58 5.81 0.42
C VAL A 62 11.79 4.70 1.46
N HIS A 63 11.54 3.44 1.08
CA HIS A 63 11.82 2.27 1.91
C HIS A 63 13.28 2.17 2.34
N ASP A 64 14.23 2.41 1.44
CA ASP A 64 15.67 2.29 1.75
C ASP A 64 16.11 3.39 2.71
N LEU A 65 15.54 4.60 2.57
CA LEU A 65 15.76 5.70 3.52
C LEU A 65 15.18 5.40 4.90
N VAL A 66 14.00 4.78 4.96
CA VAL A 66 13.38 4.35 6.22
C VAL A 66 14.27 3.30 6.91
N MET A 67 14.76 2.32 6.15
CA MET A 67 15.64 1.28 6.70
C MET A 67 16.97 1.83 7.20
N GLU A 68 17.56 2.79 6.49
CA GLU A 68 18.75 3.52 6.95
C GLU A 68 18.49 4.30 8.25
N GLY A 69 17.34 4.97 8.35
CA GLY A 69 16.94 5.66 9.58
C GLY A 69 16.78 4.70 10.77
N ILE A 70 16.24 3.50 10.54
CA ILE A 70 16.14 2.46 11.58
C ILE A 70 17.54 1.99 11.99
N ASP A 71 18.44 1.76 11.03
CA ASP A 71 19.82 1.36 11.28
C ASP A 71 20.57 2.38 12.16
N GLU A 72 20.46 3.67 11.80
CA GLU A 72 21.04 4.78 12.54
C GLU A 72 20.52 4.87 13.98
N ILE A 73 19.22 4.62 14.21
CA ILE A 73 18.64 4.57 15.55
C ILE A 73 19.22 3.39 16.33
N LEU A 74 19.23 2.18 15.76
CA LEU A 74 19.75 0.98 16.41
C LEU A 74 21.22 1.16 16.81
N LYS A 75 22.04 1.69 15.90
CA LYS A 75 23.45 2.00 16.15
C LYS A 75 23.64 2.97 17.32
N ARG A 76 22.84 4.04 17.40
CA ARG A 76 22.88 5.00 18.53
C ARG A 76 22.53 4.36 19.87
N HIS A 77 21.71 3.31 19.85
CA HIS A 77 21.32 2.56 21.04
C HIS A 77 22.23 1.36 21.34
N GLY A 78 23.36 1.21 20.62
CA GLY A 78 24.34 0.14 20.87
C GLY A 78 23.95 -1.22 20.27
N HIS A 79 22.95 -1.26 19.40
CA HIS A 79 22.58 -2.46 18.65
C HIS A 79 23.42 -2.59 17.36
N PRO A 80 23.70 -3.83 16.91
CA PRO A 80 24.39 -4.04 15.64
C PRO A 80 23.54 -3.50 14.48
N PRO A 81 24.18 -3.00 13.41
CA PRO A 81 23.47 -2.50 12.25
C PRO A 81 22.69 -3.63 11.57
N LEU A 82 21.52 -3.29 11.02
CA LEU A 82 20.77 -4.15 10.14
C LEU A 82 21.67 -4.48 8.96
N ALA A 83 21.95 -5.77 8.74
CA ALA A 83 22.61 -6.24 7.54
C ALA A 83 21.68 -6.03 6.33
N LEU A 84 21.54 -4.78 5.89
CA LEU A 84 20.86 -4.37 4.68
C LEU A 84 21.62 -4.99 3.52
N LYS A 85 21.27 -6.22 3.16
CA LYS A 85 21.77 -6.84 1.94
C LYS A 85 21.36 -5.92 0.79
N PRO A 86 22.31 -5.29 0.08
CA PRO A 86 21.95 -4.52 -1.10
C PRO A 86 21.24 -5.48 -2.04
N LYS A 87 20.06 -5.11 -2.52
CA LYS A 87 19.48 -5.81 -3.67
C LYS A 87 20.39 -5.53 -4.84
N GLN A 88 21.36 -6.42 -5.07
CA GLN A 88 22.13 -6.44 -6.30
C GLN A 88 21.13 -6.47 -7.45
N GLY A 89 21.16 -5.41 -8.25
CA GLY A 89 20.45 -5.36 -9.51
C GLY A 89 20.94 -6.49 -10.40
N LEU A 90 19.99 -7.14 -11.07
CA LEU A 90 20.23 -7.80 -12.34
C LEU A 90 19.69 -6.87 -13.43
#